data_AF-A0A2X2XUQ5-F1
#
_entry.id   AF-A0A2X2XUQ5-F1
#
_cell.length_a   1.000
_cell.length_b   1.000
_cell.length_c   1.000
_cell.angle_alpha   90.00
_cell.angle_beta   90.00
_cell.angle_gamma   90.00
#
_symmetry.space_group_name_H-M   'P 1'
#
loop_
_entity.id
_entity.type
_entity.pdbx_description
1 polymer ?
#
loop_
_entity_poly.entity_id
_entity_poly.type
_entity_poly.pdbx_seq_one_letter_code
_entity_poly.pdbx_strand_id
1 'polypeptide(L)'
;MAKKLGIARSTLSYYEHGSIEPNIFVLISLSKLMNCSLDNLIGLNKEKIIPMPFENNKYPETKTTETNEEESEKTNDDLSDENINATENNLIEDLLKNLKKSKKNCDDLESSKSRADKMYEEFRMSKSRADKMFTEFQKSKQRTDKMYEEFEISKKRNDRIYEDLKLARKRTDQIYNELDMSKKTC
;
A
#
# COMPACT_ATOMS: atom_id res chain seq x y z
N MET A 1 -10.66 7.94 26.37
CA MET A 1 -10.61 8.42 24.96
C MET A 1 -10.93 7.33 23.94
N ALA A 2 -10.27 6.17 23.95
CA ALA A 2 -10.37 5.07 22.96
C ALA A 2 -11.76 4.87 22.29
N LYS A 3 -12.85 4.68 23.06
CA LYS A 3 -14.21 4.46 22.53
C LYS A 3 -14.76 5.64 21.69
N LYS A 4 -14.34 6.89 21.95
CA LYS A 4 -14.70 8.07 21.14
C LYS A 4 -13.87 8.19 19.84
N LEU A 5 -12.71 7.53 19.79
CA LEU A 5 -11.80 7.52 18.64
C LEU A 5 -11.99 6.28 17.74
N GLY A 6 -12.88 5.35 18.11
CA GLY A 6 -13.11 4.11 17.35
C GLY A 6 -11.99 3.07 17.47
N ILE A 7 -11.03 3.24 18.39
CA ILE A 7 -9.86 2.36 18.54
C ILE A 7 -9.93 1.49 19.80
N ALA A 8 -9.21 0.37 19.81
CA ALA A 8 -9.06 -0.48 20.99
C ALA A 8 -8.25 0.22 22.10
N ARG A 9 -8.50 -0.15 23.36
CA ARG A 9 -7.76 0.40 24.52
C ARG A 9 -6.26 0.08 24.46
N SER A 10 -5.89 -1.10 23.98
CA SER A 10 -4.49 -1.49 23.74
C SER A 10 -3.84 -0.59 22.69
N THR A 11 -4.50 -0.33 21.57
CA THR A 11 -4.01 0.58 20.52
C THR A 11 -3.77 2.00 21.05
N LEU A 12 -4.69 2.54 21.85
CA LEU A 12 -4.47 3.84 22.50
C LEU A 12 -3.26 3.82 23.44
N SER A 13 -3.08 2.76 24.22
CA SER A 13 -1.91 2.58 25.09
C SER A 13 -0.61 2.64 24.28
N TYR A 14 -0.51 1.97 23.12
CA TYR A 14 0.68 2.03 22.28
C TYR A 14 0.99 3.42 21.73
N TYR A 15 -0.04 4.24 21.45
CA TYR A 15 0.12 5.63 21.04
C TYR A 15 0.61 6.51 22.20
N GLU A 16 0.05 6.35 23.40
CA GLU A 16 0.45 7.10 24.60
C GLU A 16 1.91 6.81 25.02
N HIS A 17 2.39 5.58 24.78
CA HIS A 17 3.78 5.18 25.06
C HIS A 17 4.74 5.42 23.88
N GLY A 18 4.31 6.10 22.81
CA GLY A 18 5.13 6.39 21.62
C GLY A 18 5.67 5.15 20.89
N SER A 19 5.10 3.97 21.15
CA SER A 19 5.59 2.68 20.61
C SER A 19 5.10 2.42 19.19
N ILE A 20 4.02 3.09 18.77
CA ILE A 20 3.44 3.03 17.43
C ILE A 20 2.96 4.44 17.07
N GLU A 21 3.19 4.89 15.84
CA GLU A 21 2.69 6.17 15.36
C GLU A 21 1.20 6.09 14.98
N PRO A 22 0.34 7.03 15.43
CA PRO A 22 -1.07 7.06 15.04
C PRO A 22 -1.25 7.52 13.59
N ASN A 23 -2.21 6.91 12.90
CA ASN A 23 -2.62 7.33 11.55
C ASN A 23 -3.15 8.78 11.56
N ILE A 24 -2.90 9.55 10.50
CA ILE A 24 -3.38 10.94 10.31
C ILE A 24 -4.88 11.11 10.59
N PHE A 25 -5.74 10.14 10.24
CA PHE A 25 -7.18 10.20 10.55
C PHE A 25 -7.47 10.11 12.06
N VAL A 26 -6.65 9.37 12.81
CA VAL A 26 -6.74 9.28 14.28
C VAL A 26 -6.27 10.59 14.91
N LEU A 27 -5.19 11.20 14.40
CA LEU A 27 -4.69 12.51 14.84
C LEU A 27 -5.72 13.63 14.62
N ILE A 28 -6.34 13.68 13.43
CA ILE A 28 -7.44 14.64 13.14
C ILE A 28 -8.64 14.42 14.08
N SER A 29 -8.99 13.17 14.35
CA SER A 29 -10.09 12.83 15.27
C SER A 29 -9.77 13.17 16.72
N LEU A 30 -8.50 13.04 17.12
CA LEU A 30 -8.00 13.40 18.44
C LEU A 30 -7.94 14.92 18.63
N SER A 31 -7.46 15.66 17.62
CA SER A 31 -7.51 17.14 17.57
C SER A 31 -8.94 17.66 17.77
N LYS A 32 -9.92 17.09 17.05
CA LYS A 32 -11.35 17.42 17.21
C LYS A 32 -11.91 17.05 18.59
N LEU A 33 -11.46 15.94 19.17
CA LEU A 33 -11.89 15.50 20.51
C LEU A 33 -11.31 16.36 21.65
N MET A 34 -10.09 16.86 21.47
CA MET A 34 -9.34 17.68 22.43
C MET A 34 -9.53 19.18 22.20
N ASN A 35 -10.22 19.56 21.12
CA ASN A 35 -10.48 20.95 20.70
C ASN A 35 -9.20 21.81 20.54
N CYS A 36 -8.16 21.21 19.94
CA CYS A 36 -6.86 21.85 19.68
C CYS A 36 -6.45 21.70 18.20
N SER A 37 -5.54 22.56 17.69
CA SER A 37 -4.99 22.35 16.34
C SER A 37 -4.19 21.07 16.27
N LEU A 38 -4.14 20.46 15.08
CA LEU A 38 -3.25 19.35 14.76
C LEU A 38 -1.78 19.73 15.04
N ASP A 39 -1.41 20.99 14.79
CA ASP A 39 -0.07 21.53 15.00
C ASP A 39 0.29 21.69 16.49
N ASN A 40 -0.70 21.96 17.36
CA ASN A 40 -0.53 21.90 18.81
C ASN A 40 -0.35 20.44 19.28
N LEU A 41 -1.09 19.50 18.68
CA LEU A 41 -1.06 18.09 19.06
C LEU A 41 0.27 17.40 18.71
N ILE A 42 0.92 17.83 17.63
CA ILE A 42 2.21 17.29 17.15
C ILE A 42 3.41 18.13 17.66
N GLY A 43 3.15 19.28 18.31
CA GLY A 43 4.21 20.16 18.84
C GLY A 43 4.92 21.01 17.78
N LEU A 44 4.28 21.24 16.64
CA LEU A 44 4.73 22.13 15.57
C LEU A 44 4.48 23.61 15.92
N ASN A 45 3.48 23.90 16.75
CA ASN A 45 3.23 25.23 17.33
C ASN A 45 4.25 25.60 18.43
N LYS A 46 5.54 25.50 18.10
CA LYS A 46 6.58 26.26 18.78
C LYS A 46 6.49 27.69 18.27
N GLU A 47 5.59 28.46 18.88
CA GLU A 47 5.71 29.91 18.88
C GLU A 47 7.06 30.26 19.54
N LYS A 48 8.10 30.40 18.71
CA LYS A 48 9.12 31.40 19.00
C LYS A 48 8.37 32.72 18.99
N ILE A 49 7.97 33.17 20.18
CA ILE A 49 7.57 34.55 20.39
C ILE A 49 8.82 35.39 20.12
N ILE A 50 9.00 35.76 18.86
CA ILE A 50 9.85 36.87 18.46
C ILE A 50 8.96 38.09 18.66
N PRO A 51 9.17 38.90 19.72
CA PRO A 51 8.49 40.17 19.82
C PRO A 51 9.12 41.11 18.79
N MET A 52 8.65 41.02 17.54
CA MET A 52 8.83 42.09 16.57
C MET A 52 7.50 42.82 16.41
N PRO A 53 7.50 44.17 16.45
CA PRO A 53 6.35 44.93 15.97
C PRO A 53 6.20 44.69 14.47
N PHE A 54 5.07 45.05 13.87
CA PHE A 54 5.00 45.99 12.75
C PHE A 54 3.54 46.20 12.33
N GLU A 55 3.25 47.41 11.86
CA GLU A 55 1.95 47.76 11.31
C GLU A 55 1.72 47.07 9.96
N ASN A 56 0.53 46.51 9.81
CA ASN A 56 -0.33 46.54 8.62
C ASN A 56 0.32 46.62 7.22
N ASN A 57 0.09 45.53 6.48
CA ASN A 57 -0.26 45.43 5.05
C ASN A 57 0.77 44.90 4.03
N LYS A 58 0.23 43.98 3.22
CA LYS A 58 0.69 43.43 1.93
C LYS A 58 1.87 42.46 1.96
N TYR A 59 1.53 41.18 1.75
CA TYR A 59 2.41 40.17 1.14
C TYR A 59 3.05 40.72 -0.15
N PRO A 60 4.28 40.29 -0.47
CA PRO A 60 4.35 39.25 -1.49
C PRO A 60 5.39 38.14 -1.25
N GLU A 61 5.38 37.23 -2.21
CA GLU A 61 6.06 35.94 -2.33
C GLU A 61 7.60 36.00 -2.53
N THR A 62 8.17 34.78 -2.59
CA THR A 62 9.40 34.38 -3.31
C THR A 62 10.79 34.78 -2.78
N LYS A 63 11.50 33.74 -2.31
CA LYS A 63 12.85 33.26 -2.73
C LYS A 63 14.07 34.20 -2.67
N THR A 64 15.21 33.51 -2.72
CA THR A 64 16.59 33.99 -2.96
C THR A 64 17.21 34.83 -1.84
N THR A 65 18.17 34.20 -1.18
CA THR A 65 19.54 34.71 -0.97
C THR A 65 19.75 36.22 -1.12
N GLU A 66 20.35 36.84 -0.11
CA GLU A 66 21.77 37.20 -0.24
C GLU A 66 22.44 37.46 1.12
N THR A 67 23.77 37.53 1.02
CA THR A 67 24.77 37.60 2.08
C THR A 67 24.96 39.01 2.65
N ASN A 68 25.67 39.07 3.79
CA ASN A 68 26.41 40.26 4.27
C ASN A 68 25.53 41.44 4.75
N GLU A 69 25.99 42.38 5.57
CA GLU A 69 27.27 42.63 6.26
C GLU A 69 26.93 43.39 7.57
N GLU A 70 27.82 43.39 8.56
CA GLU A 70 28.30 44.63 9.24
C GLU A 70 29.15 44.27 10.47
N GLU A 71 30.34 44.87 10.50
CA GLU A 71 31.39 44.64 11.49
C GLU A 71 31.23 45.59 12.69
N SER A 72 31.77 45.20 13.85
CA SER A 72 32.26 46.18 14.83
C SER A 72 33.56 45.73 15.52
N GLU A 73 34.66 46.24 14.98
CA GLU A 73 35.92 46.57 15.66
C GLU A 73 35.70 47.16 17.08
N LYS A 74 36.61 47.16 18.09
CA LYS A 74 38.04 46.83 18.31
C LYS A 74 38.27 46.90 19.85
N THR A 75 39.35 46.48 20.53
CA THR A 75 40.65 45.79 20.29
C THR A 75 40.95 44.93 21.54
N ASN A 76 42.00 44.09 21.53
CA ASN A 76 43.18 44.21 22.43
C ASN A 76 44.10 42.98 22.34
N ASP A 77 45.24 43.18 21.70
CA ASP A 77 46.59 42.60 21.80
C ASP A 77 46.87 41.18 22.37
N ASP A 78 47.87 40.56 21.72
CA ASP A 78 48.63 39.35 22.09
C ASP A 78 47.90 37.99 22.17
N LEU A 79 47.83 37.26 21.04
CA LEU A 79 47.74 35.78 21.00
C LEU A 79 48.11 35.20 19.61
N SER A 80 49.21 34.43 19.58
CA SER A 80 49.87 33.72 18.46
C SER A 80 49.10 33.33 17.18
N ASP A 81 49.72 33.63 16.02
CA ASP A 81 49.27 33.27 14.66
C ASP A 81 49.09 31.75 14.41
N GLU A 82 49.67 30.87 15.22
CA GLU A 82 49.54 29.41 15.06
C GLU A 82 48.13 28.89 15.40
N ASN A 83 47.39 29.58 16.27
CA ASN A 83 46.14 29.06 16.82
C ASN A 83 44.97 29.15 15.82
N ILE A 84 44.94 30.21 15.00
CA ILE A 84 43.93 30.42 13.94
C ILE A 84 44.07 29.37 12.84
N ASN A 85 45.30 29.10 12.42
CA ASN A 85 45.60 28.09 11.39
C ASN A 85 45.18 26.69 11.86
N ALA A 86 45.33 26.37 13.15
CA ALA A 86 44.87 25.10 13.70
C ALA A 86 43.34 24.97 13.70
N THR A 87 42.59 26.02 14.02
CA THR A 87 41.11 25.99 13.95
C THR A 87 40.59 25.90 12.52
N GLU A 88 41.15 26.65 11.57
CA GLU A 88 40.77 26.55 10.15
C GLU A 88 41.01 25.14 9.60
N ASN A 89 42.19 24.56 9.82
CA ASN A 89 42.53 23.22 9.29
C ASN A 89 41.59 22.12 9.83
N ASN A 90 41.19 22.18 11.11
CA ASN A 90 40.21 21.25 11.66
C ASN A 90 38.82 21.42 11.03
N LEU A 91 38.40 22.68 10.80
CA LEU A 91 37.10 22.99 10.21
C LEU A 91 37.04 22.58 8.72
N ILE A 92 38.15 22.72 7.99
CA ILE A 92 38.32 22.22 6.62
C ILE A 92 38.22 20.69 6.56
N GLU A 93 38.85 19.93 7.47
CA GLU A 93 38.73 18.47 7.50
C GLU A 93 37.29 18.01 7.81
N ASP A 94 36.59 18.63 8.77
CA ASP A 94 35.19 18.26 9.03
C ASP A 94 34.26 18.63 7.85
N LEU A 95 34.53 19.73 7.12
CA LEU A 95 33.84 20.04 5.86
C LEU A 95 34.12 18.99 4.77
N LEU A 96 35.38 18.59 4.55
CA LEU A 96 35.76 17.55 3.60
C LEU A 96 35.14 16.19 3.95
N LYS A 97 35.10 15.84 5.23
CA LYS A 97 34.47 14.64 5.77
C LYS A 97 32.95 14.66 5.58
N ASN A 98 32.31 15.81 5.76
CA ASN A 98 30.87 15.97 5.49
C ASN A 98 30.56 15.95 3.98
N LEU A 99 31.41 16.52 3.13
CA LEU A 99 31.33 16.39 1.68
C LEU A 99 31.44 14.92 1.22
N LYS A 100 32.43 14.18 1.77
CA LYS A 100 32.61 12.74 1.52
C LYS A 100 31.40 11.91 1.97
N LYS A 101 30.78 12.23 3.12
CA LYS A 101 29.52 11.59 3.57
C LYS A 101 28.36 11.92 2.64
N SER A 102 28.18 13.19 2.30
CA SER A 102 27.10 13.66 1.42
C SER A 102 27.15 12.95 0.06
N LYS A 103 28.35 12.82 -0.53
CA LYS A 103 28.54 12.05 -1.76
C LYS A 103 28.11 10.58 -1.63
N LYS A 104 28.56 9.88 -0.58
CA LYS A 104 28.12 8.49 -0.33
C LYS A 104 26.61 8.37 -0.19
N ASN A 105 25.96 9.31 0.51
CA ASN A 105 24.51 9.34 0.65
C ASN A 105 23.80 9.51 -0.71
N CYS A 106 24.38 10.26 -1.66
CA CYS A 106 23.88 10.35 -3.03
C CYS A 106 24.03 9.02 -3.78
N ASP A 107 25.20 8.37 -3.69
CA ASP A 107 25.48 7.07 -4.34
C ASP A 107 24.53 5.96 -3.79
N ASP A 108 24.27 5.96 -2.48
CA ASP A 108 23.31 5.09 -1.80
C ASP A 108 21.85 5.39 -2.20
N LEU A 109 21.49 6.67 -2.36
CA LEU A 109 20.17 7.09 -2.81
C LEU A 109 19.90 6.70 -4.27
N GLU A 110 20.88 6.85 -5.16
CA GLU A 110 20.79 6.39 -6.55
C GLU A 110 20.66 4.86 -6.62
N SER A 111 21.44 4.15 -5.80
CA SER A 111 21.32 2.69 -5.64
C SER A 111 19.94 2.27 -5.12
N SER A 112 19.38 3.02 -4.18
CA SER A 112 18.02 2.81 -3.64
C SER A 112 16.94 3.06 -4.70
N LYS A 113 17.05 4.15 -5.47
CA LYS A 113 16.17 4.45 -6.59
C LYS A 113 16.19 3.34 -7.64
N SER A 114 17.36 2.87 -8.05
CA SER A 114 17.50 1.75 -9.01
C SER A 114 16.83 0.46 -8.51
N ARG A 115 16.84 0.19 -7.19
CA ARG A 115 16.11 -0.94 -6.60
C ARG A 115 14.59 -0.73 -6.66
N ALA A 116 14.12 0.49 -6.40
CA ALA A 116 12.70 0.83 -6.49
C ALA A 116 12.17 0.74 -7.94
N ASP A 117 12.92 1.22 -8.92
CA ASP A 117 12.56 1.15 -10.34
C ASP A 117 12.41 -0.31 -10.81
N LYS A 118 13.33 -1.19 -10.41
CA LYS A 118 13.24 -2.65 -10.68
C LYS A 118 12.01 -3.27 -10.03
N MET A 119 11.75 -2.96 -8.75
CA MET A 119 10.58 -3.45 -8.03
C MET A 119 9.26 -2.97 -8.68
N TYR A 120 9.22 -1.74 -9.19
CA TYR A 120 8.06 -1.19 -9.90
C TYR A 120 7.77 -1.96 -11.20
N GLU A 121 8.79 -2.25 -12.01
CA GLU A 121 8.62 -3.03 -13.23
C GLU A 121 8.30 -4.52 -12.93
N GLU A 122 8.86 -5.11 -11.88
CA GLU A 122 8.43 -6.44 -11.40
C GLU A 122 6.95 -6.45 -10.99
N PHE A 123 6.49 -5.43 -10.26
CA PHE A 123 5.09 -5.27 -9.86
C PHE A 123 4.17 -5.09 -11.07
N ARG A 124 4.57 -4.26 -12.04
CA ARG A 124 3.86 -4.06 -13.32
C ARG A 124 3.71 -5.38 -14.09
N MET A 125 4.78 -6.18 -14.16
CA MET A 125 4.76 -7.48 -14.85
C MET A 125 3.97 -8.54 -14.06
N SER A 126 3.97 -8.47 -12.73
CA SER A 126 3.13 -9.29 -11.85
C SER A 126 1.65 -8.99 -12.07
N LYS A 127 1.27 -7.70 -12.13
CA LYS A 127 -0.10 -7.27 -12.49
C LYS A 127 -0.52 -7.81 -13.86
N SER A 128 0.33 -7.69 -14.89
CA SER A 128 0.02 -8.24 -16.21
C SER A 128 -0.14 -9.78 -16.22
N ARG A 129 0.61 -10.51 -15.37
CA ARG A 129 0.38 -11.95 -15.15
C ARG A 129 -0.98 -12.21 -14.49
N ALA A 130 -1.35 -11.45 -13.48
CA ALA A 130 -2.64 -11.58 -12.79
C ALA A 130 -3.82 -11.31 -13.74
N ASP A 131 -3.74 -10.27 -14.57
CA ASP A 131 -4.75 -9.95 -15.58
C ASP A 131 -4.93 -11.13 -16.57
N LYS A 132 -3.81 -11.71 -17.05
CA LYS A 132 -3.85 -12.91 -17.92
C LYS A 132 -4.48 -14.11 -17.22
N MET A 133 -4.09 -14.40 -15.97
CA MET A 133 -4.70 -15.48 -15.17
C MET A 133 -6.20 -15.27 -14.99
N PHE A 134 -6.66 -14.03 -14.78
CA PHE A 134 -8.09 -13.72 -14.67
C PHE A 134 -8.83 -13.97 -15.99
N THR A 135 -8.27 -13.60 -17.14
CA THR A 135 -8.89 -13.90 -18.44
C THR A 135 -8.98 -15.40 -18.72
N GLU A 136 -7.95 -16.18 -18.39
CA GLU A 136 -7.98 -17.65 -18.52
C GLU A 136 -8.94 -18.30 -17.52
N PHE A 137 -9.05 -17.78 -16.30
CA PHE A 137 -10.05 -18.23 -15.32
C PHE A 137 -11.48 -18.01 -15.85
N GLN A 138 -11.78 -16.85 -16.44
CA GLN A 138 -13.08 -16.56 -17.03
C GLN A 138 -13.40 -17.49 -18.23
N LYS A 139 -12.42 -17.78 -19.09
CA LYS A 139 -12.56 -18.80 -20.16
C LYS A 139 -12.76 -20.21 -19.58
N SER A 140 -12.09 -20.53 -18.48
CA SER A 140 -12.25 -21.81 -17.79
C SER A 140 -13.67 -21.98 -17.24
N LYS A 141 -14.20 -20.94 -16.58
CA LYS A 141 -15.58 -20.88 -16.11
C LYS A 141 -16.58 -21.08 -17.26
N GLN A 142 -16.42 -20.36 -18.36
CA GLN A 142 -17.29 -20.54 -19.54
C GLN A 142 -17.24 -21.96 -20.13
N ARG A 143 -16.10 -22.66 -20.01
CA ARG A 143 -15.99 -24.08 -20.41
C ARG A 143 -16.71 -25.01 -19.43
N THR A 144 -16.61 -24.77 -18.12
CA THR A 144 -17.32 -25.58 -17.12
C THR A 144 -18.83 -25.38 -17.17
N ASP A 145 -19.29 -24.16 -17.42
CA ASP A 145 -20.72 -23.83 -17.53
C ASP A 145 -21.33 -24.59 -18.74
N LYS A 146 -20.67 -24.57 -19.91
CA LYS A 146 -21.08 -25.36 -21.09
C LYS A 146 -21.05 -26.87 -20.85
N MET A 147 -20.01 -27.37 -20.18
CA MET A 147 -19.91 -28.79 -19.83
C MET A 147 -21.06 -29.24 -18.91
N TYR A 148 -21.52 -28.36 -18.02
CA TYR A 148 -22.67 -28.61 -17.15
C TYR A 148 -24.00 -28.63 -17.94
N GLU A 149 -24.18 -27.71 -18.89
CA GLU A 149 -25.33 -27.72 -19.82
C GLU A 149 -25.38 -29.01 -20.66
N GLU A 150 -24.25 -29.41 -21.26
CA GLU A 150 -24.11 -30.66 -22.01
C GLU A 150 -24.41 -31.89 -21.15
N PHE A 151 -23.95 -31.90 -19.88
CA PHE A 151 -24.23 -32.97 -18.93
C PHE A 151 -25.73 -33.08 -18.60
N GLU A 152 -26.41 -31.97 -18.35
CA GLU A 152 -27.86 -31.96 -18.09
C GLU A 152 -28.68 -32.39 -19.33
N ILE A 153 -28.22 -32.06 -20.54
CA ILE A 153 -28.83 -32.58 -21.79
C ILE A 153 -28.60 -34.10 -21.91
N SER A 154 -27.39 -34.58 -21.63
CA SER A 154 -27.02 -36.01 -21.69
C SER A 154 -27.82 -36.83 -20.68
N LYS A 155 -27.99 -36.33 -19.45
CA LYS A 155 -28.84 -36.93 -18.41
C LYS A 155 -30.29 -37.07 -18.87
N LYS A 156 -30.90 -35.99 -19.36
CA LYS A 156 -32.28 -36.01 -19.93
C LYS A 156 -32.42 -36.97 -21.12
N ARG A 157 -31.36 -37.19 -21.89
CA ARG A 157 -31.32 -38.20 -22.96
C ARG A 157 -31.29 -39.63 -22.39
N ASN A 158 -30.47 -39.88 -21.36
CA ASN A 158 -30.42 -41.18 -20.70
C ASN A 158 -31.74 -41.54 -20.00
N ASP A 159 -32.42 -40.57 -19.37
CA ASP A 159 -33.73 -40.79 -18.74
C ASP A 159 -34.78 -41.28 -19.76
N ARG A 160 -34.77 -40.72 -20.99
CA ARG A 160 -35.63 -41.19 -22.10
C ARG A 160 -35.27 -42.60 -22.53
N ILE A 161 -33.98 -42.87 -22.74
CA ILE A 161 -33.49 -44.22 -23.11
C ILE A 161 -33.88 -45.27 -22.05
N TYR A 162 -33.85 -44.91 -20.77
CA TYR A 162 -34.26 -45.79 -19.67
C TYR A 162 -35.75 -46.15 -19.75
N GLU A 163 -36.64 -45.17 -19.96
CA GLU A 163 -38.07 -45.44 -20.12
C GLU A 163 -38.38 -46.19 -21.43
N ASP A 164 -37.68 -45.91 -22.53
CA ASP A 164 -37.80 -46.65 -23.78
C ASP A 164 -37.38 -48.13 -23.60
N LEU A 165 -36.27 -48.39 -22.91
CA LEU A 165 -35.80 -49.76 -22.58
C LEU A 165 -36.79 -50.50 -21.68
N LYS A 166 -37.38 -49.81 -20.70
CA LYS A 166 -38.40 -50.33 -19.78
C LYS A 166 -39.70 -50.67 -20.52
N LEU A 167 -40.09 -49.89 -21.52
CA LEU A 167 -41.20 -50.22 -22.43
C LEU A 167 -40.87 -51.38 -23.37
N ALA A 168 -39.66 -51.41 -23.94
CA ALA A 168 -39.18 -52.51 -24.78
C ALA A 168 -39.18 -53.84 -24.03
N ARG A 169 -38.71 -53.85 -22.77
CA ARG A 169 -38.77 -55.03 -21.89
C ARG A 169 -40.20 -55.52 -21.65
N LYS A 170 -41.15 -54.62 -21.36
CA LYS A 170 -42.57 -55.00 -21.22
C LYS A 170 -43.11 -55.68 -22.49
N ARG A 171 -42.73 -55.18 -23.68
CA ARG A 171 -43.11 -55.80 -24.96
C ARG A 171 -42.47 -57.18 -25.16
N THR A 172 -41.20 -57.37 -24.79
CA THR A 172 -40.56 -58.70 -24.88
C THR A 172 -41.19 -59.69 -23.91
N ASP A 173 -41.54 -59.27 -22.70
CA ASP A 173 -42.22 -60.10 -21.71
C ASP A 173 -43.62 -60.54 -22.21
N GLN A 174 -44.37 -59.63 -22.87
CA GLN A 174 -45.65 -59.94 -23.53
C GLN A 174 -45.49 -60.99 -24.64
N ILE A 175 -44.58 -60.77 -25.58
CA ILE A 175 -44.32 -61.70 -26.70
C ILE A 175 -43.88 -63.08 -26.18
N TYR A 176 -43.07 -63.13 -25.12
CA TYR A 176 -42.64 -64.41 -24.53
C TYR A 176 -43.83 -65.20 -23.96
N ASN A 177 -44.76 -64.53 -23.27
CA ASN A 177 -45.97 -65.16 -22.76
C ASN A 177 -46.89 -65.65 -23.89
N GLU A 178 -47.06 -64.87 -24.96
CA GLU A 178 -47.85 -65.27 -26.14
C GLU A 178 -47.27 -66.51 -26.83
N LEU A 179 -45.94 -66.61 -26.93
CA LEU A 179 -45.24 -67.78 -27.47
C LEU A 179 -45.36 -69.01 -26.56
N ASP A 180 -45.29 -68.84 -25.24
CA ASP A 180 -45.47 -69.93 -24.27
C ASP A 180 -46.92 -70.48 -24.29
N MET A 181 -47.92 -69.60 -24.36
CA MET A 181 -49.32 -70.00 -24.52
C MET A 181 -49.56 -70.71 -25.85
N SER A 182 -48.98 -70.21 -26.95
CA SER A 182 -49.09 -70.85 -28.27
C SER A 182 -48.54 -72.28 -28.26
N LYS A 183 -47.39 -72.51 -27.60
CA LYS A 183 -46.79 -73.85 -27.45
C LYS A 183 -47.61 -74.83 -26.61
N LYS A 184 -48.49 -74.34 -25.72
CA LYS A 184 -49.39 -75.17 -24.89
C LYS A 184 -50.69 -75.52 -25.59
N THR A 185 -50.96 -74.95 -26.77
CA THR A 185 -52.23 -75.09 -27.50
C THR A 185 -52.08 -75.94 -28.77
N CYS A 186 -50.86 -76.40 -29.08
CA CYS A 186 -50.53 -77.41 -30.09
C CYS A 186 -50.14 -78.73 -29.41
#